data_AF-A0A176Q8U7-F1
#
_entry.id   AF-A0A176Q8U7-F1
#
_cell.length_a   1.000
_cell.length_b   1.000
_cell.length_c   1.000
_cell.angle_alpha   90.00
_cell.angle_beta   90.00
_cell.angle_gamma   90.00
#
_symmetry.space_group_name_H-M   'P 1'
#
loop_
_entity.id
_entity.type
_entity.pdbx_description
1 polymer ?
#
loop_
_entity_poly.entity_id
_entity_poly.type
_entity_poly.pdbx_seq_one_letter_code
_entity_poly.pdbx_strand_id
1 'polypeptide(L)'
;MNNSIQEKNENPVVTLKAQAEKFDFSKLRADKNNQLAITGKQMYDDFRRMRFVINSKSLDENLIGALIDGVDQNNNFDEVWDRHYKKQEIPGNKKTDQYKEEFERFYNLGKGYTHLLPKKGDKNENYHPIAKEIFKEMFKYAEAQIPSDPLLEELVTNCNQLGYDGNLSFHVDTPALASHNLVTGVLKKTININCTESSYTKIESKMSISVLDPNNTRKYANSQDAAIDTIQSSIKFTLQSQDGKDDVIYKDGKLSLTVPRKLRDYKTDGRSLFDIIKEYFYKFCEKLGFKFEVEIEHDLGDPMSYLEEVALPIHSNEHENTP
;
A
#
# COMPACT_ATOMS: atom_id res chain seq x y z
N MET A 1 32.04 -31.00 32.33
CA MET A 1 31.23 -31.60 31.25
C MET A 1 29.96 -30.78 31.12
N ASN A 2 29.80 -30.15 29.95
CA ASN A 2 28.62 -29.51 29.36
C ASN A 2 27.64 -28.74 30.24
N ASN A 3 27.92 -27.45 30.46
CA ASN A 3 26.85 -26.45 30.54
C ASN A 3 26.36 -26.20 29.11
N SER A 4 25.34 -26.94 28.68
CA SER A 4 24.56 -26.58 27.50
C SER A 4 23.80 -25.31 27.86
N ILE A 5 24.30 -24.17 27.40
CA ILE A 5 23.50 -22.96 27.25
C ILE A 5 22.41 -23.37 26.26
N GLN A 6 21.19 -23.57 26.75
CA GLN A 6 20.03 -23.61 25.89
C GLN A 6 19.96 -22.24 25.21
N GLU A 7 20.40 -22.17 23.96
CA GLU A 7 19.92 -21.14 23.03
C GLU A 7 18.40 -21.22 23.08
N LYS A 8 17.77 -20.28 23.81
CA LYS A 8 16.35 -20.00 23.58
C LYS A 8 16.26 -19.70 22.09
N ASN A 9 15.47 -20.49 21.37
CA ASN A 9 14.97 -20.15 20.04
C ASN A 9 14.17 -18.85 20.16
N GLU A 10 14.87 -17.73 20.27
CA GLU A 10 14.29 -16.39 20.27
C GLU A 10 13.69 -16.13 18.89
N ASN A 11 12.47 -15.57 18.88
CA ASN A 11 11.70 -15.30 17.67
C ASN A 11 12.56 -14.52 16.65
N PRO A 12 12.72 -15.00 15.40
CA PRO A 12 13.57 -14.33 14.39
C PRO A 12 13.02 -13.00 13.91
N VAL A 13 11.81 -12.63 14.35
CA VAL A 13 11.12 -11.39 14.01
C VAL A 13 10.48 -10.80 15.25
N VAL A 14 10.24 -9.49 15.20
CA VAL A 14 9.47 -8.77 16.21
C VAL A 14 8.30 -8.09 15.53
N THR A 15 7.10 -8.26 16.07
CA THR A 15 5.90 -7.58 15.58
C THR A 15 5.38 -6.57 16.60
N LEU A 16 5.21 -5.33 16.16
CA LEU A 16 4.44 -4.29 16.87
C LEU A 16 3.00 -4.32 16.35
N LYS A 17 2.01 -4.30 17.25
CA LYS A 17 0.59 -4.30 16.88
C LYS A 17 -0.18 -3.22 17.63
N ALA A 18 -1.11 -2.58 16.93
CA ALA A 18 -2.07 -1.68 17.54
C ALA A 18 -3.47 -1.97 16.98
N GLN A 19 -4.48 -1.94 17.86
CA GLN A 19 -5.89 -2.11 17.49
C GLN A 19 -6.74 -1.08 18.22
N ALA A 20 -7.79 -0.59 17.55
CA ALA A 20 -8.84 0.25 18.13
C ALA A 20 -10.19 -0.01 17.45
N GLU A 21 -11.26 0.08 18.22
CA GLU A 21 -12.63 -0.14 17.70
C GLU A 21 -13.06 1.02 16.79
N LYS A 22 -12.73 2.25 17.19
CA LYS A 22 -12.96 3.48 16.44
C LYS A 22 -11.62 4.11 16.11
N PHE A 23 -11.42 4.39 14.83
CA PHE A 23 -10.23 5.01 14.29
C PHE A 23 -10.55 6.33 13.65
N ASP A 24 -9.64 7.29 13.77
CA ASP A 24 -9.65 8.46 12.90
C ASP A 24 -8.86 8.18 11.62
N PHE A 25 -9.31 7.17 10.85
CA PHE A 25 -8.72 6.85 9.56
C PHE A 25 -8.96 7.92 8.49
N SER A 26 -9.74 8.97 8.80
CA SER A 26 -9.73 10.18 7.98
C SER A 26 -8.31 10.76 7.84
N LYS A 27 -7.41 10.46 8.79
CA LYS A 27 -5.99 10.82 8.74
C LYS A 27 -5.11 9.91 7.87
N LEU A 28 -5.63 8.77 7.39
CA LEU A 28 -4.98 7.99 6.34
C LEU A 28 -5.40 8.43 4.93
N ARG A 29 -6.47 9.22 4.82
CA ARG A 29 -6.86 9.78 3.54
C ARG A 29 -5.72 10.64 3.01
N ALA A 30 -5.60 10.68 1.70
CA ALA A 30 -4.70 11.62 1.06
C ALA A 30 -5.05 13.05 1.51
N ASP A 31 -4.04 13.92 1.52
CA ASP A 31 -4.22 15.33 1.84
C ASP A 31 -5.34 15.92 0.97
N LYS A 32 -6.27 16.63 1.62
CA LYS A 32 -7.45 17.27 0.98
C LYS A 32 -7.09 18.35 -0.03
N ASN A 33 -5.83 18.77 -0.09
CA ASN A 33 -5.29 19.70 -1.08
C ASN A 33 -4.49 18.99 -2.18
N ASN A 34 -4.25 17.69 -2.06
CA ASN A 34 -3.49 16.91 -3.04
C ASN A 34 -4.34 16.66 -4.30
N GLN A 35 -4.08 17.45 -5.33
CA GLN A 35 -4.82 17.39 -6.59
C GLN A 35 -4.76 16.01 -7.26
N LEU A 36 -3.65 15.26 -7.15
CA LEU A 36 -3.55 13.94 -7.77
C LEU A 36 -4.51 12.93 -7.13
N ALA A 37 -4.73 13.03 -5.81
CA ALA A 37 -5.66 12.18 -5.10
C ALA A 37 -7.12 12.61 -5.30
N ILE A 38 -7.40 13.91 -5.19
CA ILE A 38 -8.75 14.50 -5.32
C ILE A 38 -9.34 14.30 -6.71
N THR A 39 -8.48 14.23 -7.74
CA THR A 39 -8.92 13.99 -9.12
C THR A 39 -8.97 12.50 -9.46
N GLY A 40 -8.59 11.60 -8.54
CA GLY A 40 -8.48 10.17 -8.79
C GLY A 40 -7.33 9.78 -9.74
N LYS A 41 -6.55 10.76 -10.22
CA LYS A 41 -5.44 10.52 -11.14
C LYS A 41 -4.40 9.58 -10.55
N GLN A 42 -4.09 9.75 -9.26
CA GLN A 42 -3.11 8.91 -8.58
C GLN A 42 -3.52 7.44 -8.59
N MET A 43 -4.81 7.15 -8.33
CA MET A 43 -5.32 5.78 -8.40
C MET A 43 -5.28 5.24 -9.83
N TYR A 44 -5.66 6.05 -10.82
CA TYR A 44 -5.58 5.67 -12.22
C TYR A 44 -4.15 5.25 -12.62
N ASP A 45 -3.14 6.03 -12.21
CA ASP A 45 -1.73 5.71 -12.45
C ASP A 45 -1.27 4.46 -11.65
N ASP A 46 -1.75 4.30 -10.41
CA ASP A 46 -1.31 3.26 -9.49
C ASP A 46 -1.95 1.89 -9.73
N PHE A 47 -3.05 1.78 -10.49
CA PHE A 47 -3.61 0.47 -10.86
C PHE A 47 -2.56 -0.46 -11.49
N ARG A 48 -1.57 0.08 -12.21
CA ARG A 48 -0.45 -0.69 -12.80
C ARG A 48 0.69 -0.98 -11.84
N ARG A 49 0.75 -0.30 -10.71
CA ARG A 49 1.86 -0.34 -9.75
C ARG A 49 1.53 -1.18 -8.51
N MET A 50 0.25 -1.49 -8.33
CA MET A 50 -0.28 -2.13 -7.14
C MET A 50 -0.78 -3.54 -7.45
N ARG A 51 -0.58 -4.45 -6.49
CA ARG A 51 -1.24 -5.76 -6.50
C ARG A 51 -2.56 -5.68 -5.80
N PHE A 52 -3.57 -6.29 -6.41
CA PHE A 52 -4.90 -6.37 -5.85
C PHE A 52 -5.30 -7.83 -5.64
N VAL A 53 -5.86 -8.11 -4.48
CA VAL A 53 -6.54 -9.35 -4.16
C VAL A 53 -7.96 -8.98 -3.77
N ILE A 54 -8.96 -9.47 -4.52
CA ILE A 54 -10.37 -9.22 -4.21
C ILE A 54 -11.04 -10.54 -3.83
N ASN A 55 -11.67 -10.61 -2.65
CA ASN A 55 -12.30 -11.84 -2.12
C ASN A 55 -11.39 -13.09 -2.26
N SER A 56 -10.11 -12.95 -1.89
CA SER A 56 -9.07 -13.99 -2.00
C SER A 56 -8.64 -14.37 -3.42
N LYS A 57 -9.18 -13.75 -4.47
CA LYS A 57 -8.74 -13.92 -5.86
C LYS A 57 -7.69 -12.85 -6.20
N SER A 58 -6.46 -13.30 -6.45
CA SER A 58 -5.39 -12.41 -6.92
C SER A 58 -5.68 -11.95 -8.34
N LEU A 59 -5.63 -10.65 -8.58
CA LEU A 59 -5.81 -10.07 -9.90
C LEU A 59 -4.51 -10.10 -10.70
N ASP A 60 -4.60 -10.41 -11.98
CA ASP A 60 -3.45 -10.36 -12.88
C ASP A 60 -3.16 -8.91 -13.26
N GLU A 61 -2.02 -8.39 -12.79
CA GLU A 61 -1.54 -7.04 -13.09
C GLU A 61 -1.51 -6.75 -14.61
N ASN A 62 -1.24 -7.75 -15.44
CA ASN A 62 -1.18 -7.58 -16.89
C ASN A 62 -2.58 -7.43 -17.52
N LEU A 63 -3.61 -8.07 -16.93
CA LEU A 63 -5.00 -7.89 -17.39
C LEU A 63 -5.54 -6.52 -16.98
N ILE A 64 -5.19 -6.04 -15.79
CA ILE A 64 -5.45 -4.64 -15.38
C ILE A 64 -4.69 -3.68 -16.32
N GLY A 65 -3.44 -4.00 -16.64
CA GLY A 65 -2.63 -3.27 -17.63
C GLY A 65 -3.31 -3.18 -18.99
N ALA A 66 -3.80 -4.31 -19.51
CA ALA A 66 -4.53 -4.41 -20.78
C ALA A 66 -5.79 -3.52 -20.78
N LEU A 67 -6.57 -3.56 -19.69
CA LEU A 67 -7.74 -2.70 -19.51
C LEU A 67 -7.36 -1.22 -19.65
N ILE A 68 -6.30 -0.79 -18.96
CA ILE A 68 -5.81 0.60 -19.04
C ILE A 68 -5.22 0.93 -20.41
N ASP A 69 -4.53 -0.02 -21.05
CA ASP A 69 -3.97 0.19 -22.40
C ASP A 69 -5.09 0.39 -23.43
N GLY A 70 -6.23 -0.30 -23.27
CA GLY A 70 -7.41 -0.12 -24.11
C GLY A 70 -8.10 1.22 -23.94
N VAL A 71 -7.99 1.83 -22.75
CA VAL A 71 -8.51 3.18 -22.48
C VAL A 71 -7.71 4.25 -23.22
N ASP A 72 -6.42 4.01 -23.46
CA ASP A 72 -5.55 4.92 -24.21
C ASP A 72 -5.72 4.71 -25.72
N GLN A 73 -6.33 5.70 -26.37
CA GLN A 73 -6.62 5.68 -27.81
C GLN A 73 -5.38 5.64 -28.71
N ASN A 74 -4.18 5.89 -28.18
CA ASN A 74 -2.93 5.82 -28.94
C ASN A 74 -2.38 4.40 -29.04
N ASN A 75 -2.89 3.46 -28.23
CA ASN A 75 -2.42 2.09 -28.27
C ASN A 75 -3.22 1.27 -29.31
N ASN A 76 -2.50 0.46 -30.08
CA ASN A 76 -3.08 -0.62 -30.86
C ASN A 76 -2.92 -1.95 -30.10
N PHE A 77 -3.93 -2.82 -30.18
CA PHE A 77 -3.91 -4.12 -29.49
C PHE A 77 -2.68 -4.96 -29.83
N ASP A 78 -2.33 -5.09 -31.11
CA ASP A 78 -1.22 -5.94 -31.54
C ASP A 78 0.12 -5.43 -31.00
N GLU A 79 0.30 -4.10 -30.93
CA GLU A 79 1.49 -3.48 -30.34
C GLU A 79 1.54 -3.69 -28.83
N VAL A 80 0.41 -3.52 -28.13
CA VAL A 80 0.31 -3.77 -26.69
C VAL A 80 0.62 -5.24 -26.38
N TRP A 81 0.03 -6.15 -27.14
CA TRP A 81 0.25 -7.58 -26.99
C TRP A 81 1.70 -7.97 -27.28
N ASP A 82 2.31 -7.45 -28.36
CA ASP A 82 3.70 -7.71 -28.70
C ASP A 82 4.65 -7.21 -27.59
N ARG A 83 4.40 -6.02 -27.04
CA ARG A 83 5.14 -5.50 -25.87
C ARG A 83 5.00 -6.43 -24.66
N HIS A 84 3.80 -6.92 -24.36
CA HIS A 84 3.57 -7.89 -23.27
C HIS A 84 4.32 -9.20 -23.53
N TYR A 85 4.17 -9.77 -24.71
CA TYR A 85 4.75 -11.05 -25.10
C TYR A 85 6.29 -11.04 -25.06
N LYS A 86 6.93 -9.94 -25.46
CA LYS A 86 8.38 -9.78 -25.47
C LYS A 86 9.01 -9.54 -24.10
N LYS A 87 8.24 -9.16 -23.06
CA LYS A 87 8.78 -8.99 -21.71
C LYS A 87 9.34 -10.31 -21.17
N GLN A 88 10.60 -10.30 -20.75
CA GLN A 88 11.30 -11.49 -20.24
C GLN A 88 10.72 -11.97 -18.91
N GLU A 89 10.24 -11.05 -18.08
CA GLU A 89 9.69 -11.31 -16.74
C GLU A 89 8.32 -11.99 -16.77
N ILE A 90 7.65 -12.02 -17.92
CA ILE A 90 6.32 -12.62 -18.06
C ILE A 90 6.44 -14.15 -18.13
N PRO A 91 5.77 -14.89 -17.23
CA PRO A 91 5.78 -16.35 -17.25
C PRO A 91 5.20 -16.93 -18.54
N GLY A 92 5.70 -18.11 -18.95
CA GLY A 92 5.30 -18.74 -20.22
C GLY A 92 3.80 -19.06 -20.34
N ASN A 93 3.11 -19.34 -19.23
CA ASN A 93 1.65 -19.56 -19.23
C ASN A 93 0.85 -18.28 -19.59
N LYS A 94 1.45 -17.09 -19.48
CA LYS A 94 0.87 -15.80 -19.90
C LYS A 94 1.27 -15.39 -21.32
N LYS A 95 1.81 -16.33 -22.10
CA LYS A 95 2.23 -16.17 -23.51
C LYS A 95 1.54 -17.19 -24.43
N THR A 96 0.36 -17.63 -24.04
CA THR A 96 -0.46 -18.60 -24.77
C THR A 96 -1.57 -17.89 -25.55
N ASP A 97 -2.12 -18.53 -26.57
CA ASP A 97 -3.26 -17.99 -27.33
C ASP A 97 -4.49 -17.81 -26.43
N GLN A 98 -4.75 -18.75 -25.52
CA GLN A 98 -5.82 -18.63 -24.54
C GLN A 98 -5.66 -17.39 -23.65
N TYR A 99 -4.43 -17.11 -23.19
CA TYR A 99 -4.17 -15.90 -22.41
C TYR A 99 -4.29 -14.63 -23.27
N LYS A 100 -3.91 -14.69 -24.55
CA LYS A 100 -4.11 -13.59 -25.51
C LYS A 100 -5.58 -13.21 -25.65
N GLU A 101 -6.48 -14.19 -25.77
CA GLU A 101 -7.92 -13.96 -25.86
C GLU A 101 -8.45 -13.24 -24.60
N GLU A 102 -8.02 -13.67 -23.41
CA GLU A 102 -8.40 -13.01 -22.17
C GLU A 102 -7.82 -11.59 -22.06
N PHE A 103 -6.55 -11.41 -22.44
CA PHE A 103 -5.90 -10.10 -22.49
C PHE A 103 -6.64 -9.16 -23.46
N GLU A 104 -7.05 -9.65 -24.63
CA GLU A 104 -7.85 -8.92 -25.62
C GLU A 104 -9.23 -8.54 -25.08
N ARG A 105 -9.88 -9.43 -24.33
CA ARG A 105 -11.16 -9.13 -23.67
C ARG A 105 -11.03 -7.93 -22.74
N PHE A 106 -10.00 -7.91 -21.89
CA PHE A 106 -9.75 -6.78 -20.98
C PHE A 106 -9.40 -5.49 -21.75
N TYR A 107 -8.55 -5.59 -22.77
CA TYR A 107 -8.24 -4.46 -23.64
C TYR A 107 -9.50 -3.85 -24.28
N ASN A 108 -10.39 -4.68 -24.83
CA ASN A 108 -11.62 -4.23 -25.47
C ASN A 108 -12.63 -3.65 -24.47
N LEU A 109 -12.70 -4.17 -23.24
CA LEU A 109 -13.46 -3.52 -22.16
C LEU A 109 -12.94 -2.10 -21.93
N GLY A 110 -11.61 -1.94 -21.88
CA GLY A 110 -10.93 -0.65 -21.71
C GLY A 110 -11.31 0.36 -22.78
N LYS A 111 -11.33 -0.07 -24.05
CA LYS A 111 -11.76 0.77 -25.18
C LYS A 111 -13.17 1.35 -24.99
N GLY A 112 -14.06 0.56 -24.38
CA GLY A 112 -15.42 0.99 -24.05
C GLY A 112 -15.46 2.20 -23.11
N TYR A 113 -14.43 2.39 -22.30
CA TYR A 113 -14.35 3.47 -21.29
C TYR A 113 -13.51 4.67 -21.71
N THR A 114 -12.96 4.70 -22.93
CA THR A 114 -12.15 5.81 -23.45
C THR A 114 -12.83 7.19 -23.31
N HIS A 115 -14.15 7.23 -23.43
CA HIS A 115 -14.97 8.45 -23.29
C HIS A 115 -15.01 9.03 -21.86
N LEU A 116 -14.56 8.25 -20.86
CA LEU A 116 -14.49 8.67 -19.45
C LEU A 116 -13.14 9.31 -19.08
N LEU A 117 -12.16 9.31 -19.99
CA LEU A 117 -10.92 10.04 -19.75
C LEU A 117 -11.17 11.55 -19.76
N PRO A 118 -10.52 12.31 -18.86
CA PRO A 118 -10.58 13.76 -18.90
C PRO A 118 -10.00 14.27 -20.23
N LYS A 119 -10.62 15.30 -20.80
CA LYS A 119 -10.14 15.88 -22.06
C LYS A 119 -8.94 16.76 -21.77
N LYS A 120 -7.99 16.78 -22.70
CA LYS A 120 -6.82 17.66 -22.62
C LYS A 120 -7.27 19.12 -22.51
N GLY A 121 -6.93 19.78 -21.39
CA GLY A 121 -7.33 21.16 -21.10
C GLY A 121 -8.52 21.30 -20.15
N ASP A 122 -9.13 20.19 -19.69
CA ASP A 122 -10.09 20.23 -18.60
C ASP A 122 -9.40 20.65 -17.30
N LYS A 123 -9.84 21.77 -16.71
CA LYS A 123 -9.21 22.35 -15.51
C LYS A 123 -9.18 21.42 -14.30
N ASN A 124 -10.08 20.44 -14.25
CA ASN A 124 -10.26 19.57 -13.08
C ASN A 124 -9.71 18.16 -13.30
N GLU A 125 -9.28 17.80 -14.53
CA GLU A 125 -8.77 16.47 -14.91
C GLU A 125 -9.39 15.29 -14.13
N ASN A 126 -10.72 15.17 -14.11
CA ASN A 126 -11.39 14.21 -13.23
C ASN A 126 -11.29 12.76 -13.76
N TYR A 127 -10.44 11.94 -13.14
CA TYR A 127 -10.28 10.51 -13.43
C TYR A 127 -11.22 9.61 -12.62
N HIS A 128 -12.06 10.14 -11.73
CA HIS A 128 -12.96 9.32 -10.93
C HIS A 128 -13.87 8.40 -11.76
N PRO A 129 -14.53 8.89 -12.84
CA PRO A 129 -15.41 8.03 -13.62
C PRO A 129 -14.70 6.80 -14.19
N ILE A 130 -13.50 6.98 -14.78
CA ILE A 130 -12.74 5.88 -15.34
C ILE A 130 -12.18 4.95 -14.25
N ALA A 131 -11.67 5.51 -13.15
CA ALA A 131 -11.12 4.70 -12.07
C ALA A 131 -12.19 3.83 -11.39
N LYS A 132 -13.42 4.33 -11.25
CA LYS A 132 -14.56 3.54 -10.78
C LYS A 132 -14.89 2.37 -11.69
N GLU A 133 -14.93 2.58 -13.01
CA GLU A 133 -15.20 1.49 -13.96
C GLU A 133 -14.10 0.43 -13.94
N ILE A 134 -12.82 0.83 -13.82
CA ILE A 134 -11.71 -0.12 -13.63
C ILE A 134 -11.91 -0.97 -12.37
N PHE A 135 -12.23 -0.34 -11.23
CA PHE A 135 -12.54 -1.11 -10.02
C PHE A 135 -13.73 -2.05 -10.24
N LYS A 136 -14.83 -1.60 -10.86
CA LYS A 136 -16.00 -2.46 -11.14
C LYS A 136 -15.61 -3.69 -11.96
N GLU A 137 -14.79 -3.53 -13.00
CA GLU A 137 -14.28 -4.66 -13.79
C GLU A 137 -13.39 -5.60 -12.97
N MET A 138 -12.57 -5.06 -12.07
CA MET A 138 -11.77 -5.84 -11.12
C MET A 138 -12.66 -6.67 -10.18
N PHE A 139 -13.72 -6.08 -9.61
CA PHE A 139 -14.68 -6.81 -8.76
C PHE A 139 -15.44 -7.89 -9.53
N LYS A 140 -15.93 -7.58 -10.74
CA LYS A 140 -16.61 -8.55 -11.62
C LYS A 140 -15.71 -9.73 -11.95
N TYR A 141 -14.46 -9.46 -12.34
CA TYR A 141 -13.49 -10.51 -12.63
C TYR A 141 -13.19 -11.36 -11.39
N ALA A 142 -13.17 -10.74 -10.20
CA ALA A 142 -13.00 -11.44 -8.94
C ALA A 142 -14.24 -12.23 -8.48
N GLU A 143 -15.37 -12.15 -9.21
CA GLU A 143 -16.67 -12.70 -8.81
C GLU A 143 -17.12 -12.17 -7.44
N ALA A 144 -16.76 -10.92 -7.14
CA ALA A 144 -17.06 -10.24 -5.90
C ALA A 144 -18.25 -9.28 -6.05
N GLN A 145 -18.86 -8.95 -4.91
CA GLN A 145 -19.85 -7.88 -4.87
C GLN A 145 -19.18 -6.55 -5.26
N ILE A 146 -19.89 -5.73 -6.04
CA ILE A 146 -19.44 -4.39 -6.38
C ILE A 146 -19.82 -3.45 -5.21
N PRO A 147 -18.87 -2.68 -4.65
CA PRO A 147 -19.16 -1.69 -3.63
C PRO A 147 -20.14 -0.61 -4.10
N SER A 148 -20.82 0.02 -3.15
CA SER A 148 -21.65 1.19 -3.39
C SER A 148 -20.83 2.36 -3.94
N ASP A 149 -21.49 3.34 -4.56
CA ASP A 149 -20.81 4.49 -5.15
C ASP A 149 -19.93 5.27 -4.14
N PRO A 150 -20.39 5.56 -2.89
CA PRO A 150 -19.54 6.20 -1.89
C PRO A 150 -18.28 5.39 -1.54
N LEU A 151 -18.39 4.05 -1.50
CA LEU A 151 -17.21 3.20 -1.26
C LEU A 151 -16.27 3.17 -2.46
N LEU A 152 -16.79 3.16 -3.69
CA LEU A 152 -15.96 3.29 -4.88
C LEU A 152 -15.24 4.64 -4.92
N GLU A 153 -15.91 5.74 -4.55
CA GLU A 153 -15.25 7.05 -4.44
C GLU A 153 -14.12 7.04 -3.42
N GLU A 154 -14.38 6.47 -2.24
CA GLU A 154 -13.39 6.35 -1.19
C GLU A 154 -12.17 5.53 -1.64
N LEU A 155 -12.39 4.43 -2.37
CA LEU A 155 -11.31 3.63 -2.95
C LEU A 155 -10.52 4.42 -4.00
N VAL A 156 -11.20 5.14 -4.90
CA VAL A 156 -10.52 5.92 -5.93
C VAL A 156 -9.65 7.03 -5.31
N THR A 157 -10.15 7.76 -4.32
CA THR A 157 -9.40 8.86 -3.73
C THR A 157 -8.24 8.38 -2.85
N ASN A 158 -8.44 7.29 -2.10
CA ASN A 158 -7.55 6.97 -0.98
C ASN A 158 -6.86 5.59 -1.05
N CYS A 159 -7.31 4.67 -1.91
CA CYS A 159 -6.69 3.35 -2.07
C CYS A 159 -5.45 3.37 -2.99
N ASN A 160 -4.63 4.42 -2.90
CA ASN A 160 -3.45 4.66 -3.73
C ASN A 160 -2.27 5.11 -2.87
N GLN A 161 -1.10 5.31 -3.47
CA GLN A 161 0.14 5.60 -2.75
C GLN A 161 0.11 6.91 -1.93
N LEU A 162 -0.79 7.84 -2.24
CA LEU A 162 -0.94 9.09 -1.48
C LEU A 162 -1.91 8.96 -0.31
N GLY A 163 -2.67 7.87 -0.24
CA GLY A 163 -3.56 7.52 0.86
C GLY A 163 -3.09 6.27 1.59
N TYR A 164 -3.97 5.27 1.69
CA TYR A 164 -3.80 4.07 2.53
C TYR A 164 -2.49 3.34 2.30
N ASP A 165 -2.01 3.33 1.06
CA ASP A 165 -0.88 2.51 0.62
C ASP A 165 0.50 3.14 0.94
N GLY A 166 0.59 4.47 1.04
CA GLY A 166 1.86 5.14 1.33
C GLY A 166 2.14 5.44 2.79
N ASN A 167 1.09 5.54 3.61
CA ASN A 167 1.16 6.16 4.93
C ASN A 167 2.26 5.59 5.84
N LEU A 168 2.34 4.27 6.01
CA LEU A 168 3.37 3.65 6.84
C LEU A 168 4.79 3.85 6.30
N SER A 169 4.94 3.77 4.98
CA SER A 169 6.26 3.91 4.36
C SER A 169 6.81 5.31 4.57
N PHE A 170 5.95 6.33 4.43
CA PHE A 170 6.35 7.73 4.58
C PHE A 170 6.53 8.16 6.03
N HIS A 171 5.70 7.66 6.96
CA HIS A 171 5.71 8.14 8.35
C HIS A 171 6.49 7.25 9.32
N VAL A 172 6.79 6.00 8.96
CA VAL A 172 7.49 5.06 9.83
C VAL A 172 8.77 4.55 9.17
N ASP A 173 8.65 3.80 8.08
CA ASP A 173 9.79 3.03 7.56
C ASP A 173 10.90 3.93 7.01
N THR A 174 10.58 4.84 6.09
CA THR A 174 11.56 5.74 5.44
C THR A 174 12.31 6.62 6.44
N PRO A 175 11.65 7.37 7.36
CA PRO A 175 12.38 8.22 8.30
C PRO A 175 13.19 7.41 9.31
N ALA A 176 12.68 6.26 9.76
CA ALA A 176 13.42 5.38 10.67
C ALA A 176 14.69 4.83 10.00
N LEU A 177 14.61 4.39 8.75
CA LEU A 177 15.79 3.90 8.01
C LEU A 177 16.80 5.02 7.73
N ALA A 178 16.32 6.20 7.33
CA ALA A 178 17.18 7.35 7.06
C ALA A 178 17.99 7.78 8.30
N SER A 179 17.42 7.67 9.50
CA SER A 179 18.14 7.95 10.77
C SER A 179 19.37 7.05 10.99
N HIS A 180 19.44 5.91 10.31
CA HIS A 180 20.54 4.94 10.40
C HIS A 180 21.38 4.89 9.12
N ASN A 181 21.27 5.89 8.24
CA ASN A 181 21.90 5.92 6.92
C ASN A 181 21.53 4.70 6.04
N LEU A 182 20.35 4.12 6.25
CA LEU A 182 19.81 3.05 5.42
C LEU A 182 18.81 3.63 4.43
N VAL A 183 18.62 2.95 3.30
CA VAL A 183 17.69 3.39 2.26
C VAL A 183 16.66 2.31 1.94
N THR A 184 15.48 2.74 1.52
CA THR A 184 14.42 1.86 1.06
C THR A 184 14.79 1.28 -0.32
N GLY A 185 14.70 -0.04 -0.44
CA GLY A 185 14.93 -0.78 -1.67
C GLY A 185 13.61 -1.12 -2.38
N VAL A 186 13.54 -2.33 -2.93
CA VAL A 186 12.31 -2.82 -3.58
C VAL A 186 11.18 -2.85 -2.57
N LEU A 187 10.09 -2.20 -2.95
CA LEU A 187 8.87 -2.11 -2.18
C LEU A 187 7.78 -2.90 -2.89
N LYS A 188 7.20 -3.87 -2.18
CA LYS A 188 6.13 -4.75 -2.64
C LYS A 188 4.88 -4.41 -1.87
N LYS A 189 3.82 -4.06 -2.60
CA LYS A 189 2.53 -3.64 -2.04
C LYS A 189 1.43 -4.54 -2.52
N THR A 190 0.48 -4.86 -1.65
CA THR A 190 -0.69 -5.66 -1.98
C THR A 190 -1.87 -5.15 -1.19
N ILE A 191 -2.89 -4.68 -1.91
CA ILE A 191 -4.18 -4.33 -1.33
C ILE A 191 -5.10 -5.53 -1.42
N ASN A 192 -5.56 -5.98 -0.26
CA ASN A 192 -6.59 -6.99 -0.15
C ASN A 192 -7.91 -6.28 0.11
N ILE A 193 -8.90 -6.55 -0.73
CA ILE A 193 -10.25 -6.00 -0.63
C ILE A 193 -11.19 -7.18 -0.46
N ASN A 194 -12.00 -7.17 0.59
CA ASN A 194 -13.07 -8.16 0.75
C ASN A 194 -14.40 -7.42 0.77
N CYS A 195 -15.16 -7.59 -0.31
CA CYS A 195 -16.49 -7.00 -0.49
C CYS A 195 -17.50 -8.14 -0.68
N THR A 196 -18.29 -8.36 0.37
CA THR A 196 -19.38 -9.36 0.41
C THR A 196 -20.74 -8.68 0.31
N GLU A 197 -20.82 -7.40 0.65
CA GLU A 197 -22.04 -6.58 0.59
C GLU A 197 -21.67 -5.22 0.01
N SER A 198 -22.55 -4.60 -0.78
CA SER A 198 -22.24 -3.33 -1.45
C SER A 198 -21.96 -2.19 -0.47
N SER A 199 -22.57 -2.20 0.72
CA SER A 199 -22.40 -1.16 1.74
C SER A 199 -21.21 -1.39 2.67
N TYR A 200 -20.44 -2.46 2.47
CA TYR A 200 -19.43 -2.91 3.42
C TYR A 200 -18.22 -3.54 2.72
N THR A 201 -17.03 -2.98 2.98
CA THR A 201 -15.78 -3.45 2.37
C THR A 201 -14.66 -3.48 3.40
N LYS A 202 -14.03 -4.65 3.60
CA LYS A 202 -12.80 -4.77 4.39
C LYS A 202 -11.59 -4.51 3.51
N ILE A 203 -10.67 -3.68 3.99
CA ILE A 203 -9.41 -3.34 3.32
C ILE A 203 -8.25 -3.80 4.19
N GLU A 204 -7.26 -4.42 3.56
CA GLU A 204 -5.98 -4.72 4.18
C GLU A 204 -4.86 -4.39 3.19
N SER A 205 -4.16 -3.27 3.44
CA SER A 205 -2.93 -2.90 2.76
C SER A 205 -1.77 -3.64 3.40
N LYS A 206 -1.06 -4.46 2.63
CA LYS A 206 0.18 -5.13 3.04
C LYS A 206 1.34 -4.58 2.26
N MET A 207 2.42 -4.30 2.97
CA MET A 207 3.64 -3.77 2.40
C MET A 207 4.85 -4.55 2.88
N SER A 208 5.84 -4.68 2.01
CA SER A 208 7.15 -5.22 2.34
C SER A 208 8.22 -4.33 1.71
N ILE A 209 9.14 -3.84 2.52
CA ILE A 209 10.20 -2.92 2.12
C ILE A 209 11.54 -3.59 2.36
N SER A 210 12.31 -3.75 1.28
CA SER A 210 13.69 -4.21 1.37
C SER A 210 14.56 -3.09 1.95
N VAL A 211 15.45 -3.42 2.88
CA VAL A 211 16.36 -2.44 3.49
C VAL A 211 17.75 -2.57 2.87
N LEU A 212 18.31 -1.46 2.40
CA LEU A 212 19.61 -1.43 1.73
C LEU A 212 20.61 -0.59 2.55
N ASP A 213 21.86 -1.06 2.58
CA ASP A 213 23.01 -0.25 3.03
C ASP A 213 23.60 0.46 1.81
N PRO A 214 23.55 1.80 1.76
CA PRO A 214 24.04 2.54 0.61
C PRO A 214 25.54 2.36 0.36
N ASN A 215 26.31 2.04 1.40
CA ASN A 215 27.76 1.84 1.34
C ASN A 215 28.16 0.48 0.76
N ASN A 216 27.22 -0.46 0.64
CA ASN A 216 27.46 -1.77 0.05
C ASN A 216 27.33 -1.74 -1.49
N THR A 217 28.25 -1.00 -2.13
CA THR A 217 28.24 -0.59 -3.54
C THR A 217 28.29 -1.72 -4.58
N ARG A 218 28.58 -2.97 -4.18
CA ARG A 218 28.72 -4.10 -5.13
C ARG A 218 27.41 -4.78 -5.53
N LYS A 219 26.26 -4.42 -4.95
CA LYS A 219 25.01 -5.20 -5.13
C LYS A 219 23.85 -4.46 -5.81
N TYR A 220 24.05 -3.24 -6.31
CA TYR A 220 22.97 -2.48 -6.97
C TYR A 220 22.47 -3.05 -8.31
N ALA A 221 23.15 -4.06 -8.87
CA ALA A 221 22.75 -4.65 -10.14
C ALA A 221 21.44 -5.45 -10.05
N ASN A 222 21.11 -6.03 -8.89
CA ASN A 222 19.83 -6.71 -8.62
C ASN A 222 19.39 -6.37 -7.18
N SER A 223 18.50 -5.39 -7.04
CA SER A 223 18.08 -4.79 -5.76
C SER A 223 17.48 -5.74 -4.72
N GLN A 224 17.16 -6.99 -5.10
CA GLN A 224 16.69 -8.04 -4.18
C GLN A 224 17.85 -8.74 -3.44
N ASP A 225 18.99 -8.97 -4.08
CA ASP A 225 20.16 -9.68 -3.51
C ASP A 225 21.04 -8.77 -2.62
N ALA A 226 20.81 -7.45 -2.75
CA ALA A 226 21.44 -6.37 -1.98
C ALA A 226 20.79 -6.11 -0.62
N ALA A 227 19.57 -6.60 -0.41
CA ALA A 227 18.81 -6.34 0.81
C ALA A 227 19.50 -6.94 2.03
N ILE A 228 19.65 -6.13 3.08
CA ILE A 228 20.07 -6.57 4.41
C ILE A 228 19.01 -7.51 4.98
N ASP A 229 17.75 -7.04 4.92
CA ASP A 229 16.54 -7.76 5.30
C ASP A 229 15.30 -7.03 4.77
N THR A 230 14.10 -7.51 5.11
CA THR A 230 12.81 -6.92 4.69
C THR A 230 11.91 -6.59 5.87
N ILE A 231 11.49 -5.33 5.99
CA ILE A 231 10.44 -4.91 6.94
C ILE A 231 9.08 -5.20 6.31
N GLN A 232 8.14 -5.73 7.10
CA GLN A 232 6.78 -5.99 6.64
C GLN A 232 5.78 -5.22 7.47
N SER A 233 4.78 -4.64 6.84
CA SER A 233 3.76 -3.89 7.56
C SER A 233 2.39 -4.08 6.96
N SER A 234 1.34 -3.86 7.75
CA SER A 234 -0.02 -3.88 7.25
C SER A 234 -0.96 -2.97 8.03
N ILE A 235 -1.85 -2.33 7.28
CA ILE A 235 -3.00 -1.58 7.79
C ILE A 235 -4.26 -2.34 7.36
N LYS A 236 -5.13 -2.63 8.31
CA LYS A 236 -6.42 -3.27 8.07
C LYS A 236 -7.55 -2.47 8.69
N PHE A 237 -8.67 -2.35 7.98
CA PHE A 237 -9.88 -1.69 8.46
C PHE A 237 -11.10 -2.08 7.64
N THR A 238 -12.25 -1.62 8.10
CA THR A 238 -13.54 -1.81 7.46
C THR A 238 -14.08 -0.46 7.03
N LEU A 239 -14.55 -0.35 5.79
CA LEU A 239 -15.33 0.76 5.26
C LEU A 239 -16.82 0.39 5.26
N GLN A 240 -17.67 1.31 5.73
CA GLN A 240 -19.12 1.16 5.70
C GLN A 240 -19.77 2.43 5.15
N SER A 241 -20.61 2.29 4.12
CA SER A 241 -21.50 3.36 3.65
C SER A 241 -22.88 3.23 4.28
N GLN A 242 -23.56 4.35 4.52
CA GLN A 242 -24.97 4.35 4.95
C GLN A 242 -25.87 4.65 3.75
N ASP A 243 -27.01 3.97 3.66
CA ASP A 243 -27.97 4.21 2.58
C ASP A 243 -28.42 5.68 2.57
N GLY A 244 -28.29 6.31 1.41
CA GLY A 244 -28.68 7.71 1.20
C GLY A 244 -27.73 8.75 1.79
N LYS A 245 -26.51 8.37 2.21
CA LYS A 245 -25.46 9.30 2.63
C LYS A 245 -24.17 9.07 1.86
N ASP A 246 -23.48 10.17 1.55
CA ASP A 246 -22.18 10.15 0.87
C ASP A 246 -21.01 9.85 1.82
N ASP A 247 -21.28 9.79 3.13
CA ASP A 247 -20.25 9.58 4.14
C ASP A 247 -19.86 8.10 4.27
N VAL A 248 -18.56 7.85 4.29
CA VAL A 248 -17.95 6.54 4.58
C VAL A 248 -17.40 6.53 6.00
N ILE A 249 -17.78 5.52 6.77
CA ILE A 249 -17.35 5.31 8.16
C ILE A 249 -16.31 4.21 8.20
N TYR A 250 -15.24 4.43 8.98
CA TYR A 250 -14.20 3.44 9.22
C TYR A 250 -14.39 2.72 10.56
N LYS A 251 -14.13 1.41 10.57
CA LYS A 251 -14.22 0.56 11.76
C LYS A 251 -13.11 -0.49 11.81
N ASP A 252 -12.94 -1.11 12.97
CA ASP A 252 -12.15 -2.33 13.19
C ASP A 252 -10.68 -2.20 12.74
N GLY A 253 -10.08 -1.04 12.98
CA GLY A 253 -8.74 -0.78 12.52
C GLY A 253 -7.69 -1.61 13.24
N LYS A 254 -6.70 -2.08 12.48
CA LYS A 254 -5.55 -2.81 12.99
C LYS A 254 -4.32 -2.37 12.21
N LEU A 255 -3.24 -2.16 12.95
CA LEU A 255 -1.95 -1.84 12.41
C LEU A 255 -0.94 -2.87 12.91
N SER A 256 -0.07 -3.35 12.02
CA SER A 256 1.06 -4.18 12.43
C SER A 256 2.32 -3.87 11.64
N LEU A 257 3.46 -3.97 12.32
CA LEU A 257 4.78 -3.81 11.75
C LEU A 257 5.67 -4.95 12.25
N THR A 258 6.30 -5.67 11.33
CA THR A 258 7.20 -6.79 11.61
C THR A 258 8.60 -6.44 11.17
N VAL A 259 9.52 -6.44 12.13
CA VAL A 259 10.94 -6.12 11.96
C VAL A 259 11.77 -7.39 12.15
N PRO A 260 12.55 -7.82 11.14
CA PRO A 260 13.49 -8.92 11.27
C PRO A 260 14.56 -8.69 12.34
N ARG A 261 14.99 -9.77 13.00
CA ARG A 261 16.02 -9.72 14.06
C ARG A 261 17.31 -9.02 13.62
N LYS A 262 17.75 -9.24 12.38
CA LYS A 262 18.96 -8.59 11.86
C LYS A 262 18.86 -7.06 11.87
N LEU A 263 17.69 -6.53 11.54
CA LEU A 263 17.41 -5.09 11.57
C LEU A 263 17.16 -4.62 13.00
N ARG A 264 16.58 -5.48 13.85
CA ARG A 264 16.38 -5.16 15.27
C ARG A 264 17.70 -4.89 15.99
N ASP A 265 18.68 -5.76 15.73
CA ASP A 265 20.00 -5.70 16.36
C ASP A 265 20.94 -4.70 15.65
N TYR A 266 20.46 -4.02 14.58
CA TYR A 266 21.21 -2.99 13.87
C TYR A 266 21.30 -1.71 14.72
N LYS A 267 22.53 -1.19 14.89
CA LYS A 267 22.80 -0.03 15.75
C LYS A 267 23.72 0.97 15.07
N THR A 268 23.38 2.24 15.21
CA THR A 268 24.24 3.38 14.85
C THR A 268 24.21 4.36 16.04
N ASP A 269 25.37 4.88 16.44
CA ASP A 269 25.50 5.88 17.51
C ASP A 269 24.82 5.50 18.85
N GLY A 270 24.83 4.20 19.18
CA GLY A 270 24.34 3.69 20.46
C GLY A 270 22.84 3.44 20.54
N ARG A 271 22.03 3.93 19.59
CA ARG A 271 20.60 3.59 19.48
C ARG A 271 20.38 2.43 18.50
N SER A 272 19.37 1.61 18.77
CA SER A 272 18.98 0.55 17.81
C SER A 272 17.98 1.08 16.80
N LEU A 273 18.04 0.55 15.57
CA LEU A 273 17.06 0.85 14.54
C LEU A 273 15.65 0.48 14.99
N PHE A 274 15.52 -0.59 15.78
CA PHE A 274 14.23 -1.01 16.32
C PHE A 274 13.62 0.03 17.28
N ASP A 275 14.42 0.63 18.15
CA ASP A 275 13.91 1.66 19.08
C ASP A 275 13.37 2.87 18.31
N ILE A 276 14.08 3.29 17.26
CA ILE A 276 13.62 4.38 16.39
C ILE A 276 12.35 3.99 15.61
N ILE A 277 12.30 2.79 15.03
CA ILE A 277 11.11 2.27 14.34
C ILE A 277 9.91 2.27 15.29
N LYS A 278 10.12 1.79 16.52
CA LYS A 278 9.12 1.74 17.57
C LYS A 278 8.59 3.16 17.85
N GLU A 279 9.46 4.14 18.08
CA GLU A 279 9.07 5.55 18.29
C GLU A 279 8.20 6.12 17.15
N TYR A 280 8.62 5.95 15.89
CA TYR A 280 7.83 6.40 14.74
C TYR A 280 6.48 5.68 14.65
N PHE A 281 6.45 4.38 14.94
CA PHE A 281 5.22 3.59 14.95
C PHE A 281 4.24 4.09 16.03
N TYR A 282 4.73 4.37 17.25
CA TYR A 282 3.91 4.95 18.32
C TYR A 282 3.31 6.28 17.90
N LYS A 283 4.13 7.22 17.40
CA LYS A 283 3.66 8.54 16.97
C LYS A 283 2.65 8.46 15.84
N PHE A 284 2.86 7.54 14.90
CA PHE A 284 1.91 7.30 13.83
C PHE A 284 0.56 6.78 14.37
N CYS A 285 0.58 5.86 15.34
CA CYS A 285 -0.64 5.43 16.02
C CYS A 285 -1.31 6.57 16.80
N GLU A 286 -0.57 7.38 17.56
CA GLU A 286 -1.15 8.55 18.26
C GLU A 286 -1.82 9.50 17.26
N LYS A 287 -1.17 9.77 16.12
CA LYS A 287 -1.76 10.54 15.03
C LYS A 287 -3.09 9.95 14.61
N LEU A 288 -3.20 8.63 14.45
CA LEU A 288 -4.45 7.94 14.09
C LEU A 288 -5.51 7.86 15.21
N GLY A 289 -5.25 8.47 16.37
CA GLY A 289 -6.19 8.54 17.48
C GLY A 289 -6.18 7.32 18.39
N PHE A 290 -5.16 6.48 18.30
CA PHE A 290 -4.98 5.40 19.26
C PHE A 290 -4.61 5.98 20.62
N LYS A 291 -5.43 5.68 21.62
CA LYS A 291 -5.08 5.91 23.01
C LYS A 291 -4.46 4.63 23.52
N PHE A 292 -3.16 4.67 23.82
CA PHE A 292 -2.44 3.56 24.43
C PHE A 292 -2.82 3.47 25.92
N GLU A 293 -4.08 3.12 26.21
CA GLU A 293 -4.49 2.68 27.55
C GLU A 293 -4.00 1.23 27.83
N VAL A 294 -3.51 0.56 26.79
CA VAL A 294 -2.84 -0.75 26.84
C VAL A 294 -1.57 -0.68 25.98
N GLU A 295 -0.49 -1.24 26.49
CA GLU A 295 0.81 -1.35 25.83
C GLU A 295 0.70 -1.97 24.44
N ILE A 296 1.54 -1.51 23.51
CA ILE A 296 1.70 -2.16 22.21
C ILE A 296 2.07 -3.62 22.48
N GLU A 297 1.19 -4.54 22.08
CA GLU A 297 1.49 -5.96 22.08
C GLU A 297 2.76 -6.17 21.24
N HIS A 298 3.82 -6.59 21.92
CA HIS A 298 5.05 -7.00 21.30
C HIS A 298 5.58 -8.26 21.97
N ASP A 299 6.12 -9.17 21.18
CA ASP A 299 6.63 -10.46 21.64
C ASP A 299 7.99 -10.33 22.39
N LEU A 300 8.35 -9.13 22.86
CA LEU A 300 9.68 -8.76 23.38
C LEU A 300 9.80 -8.58 24.91
N GLY A 301 8.78 -8.89 25.71
CA GLY A 301 8.84 -8.72 27.17
C GLY A 301 8.32 -7.35 27.63
N ASP A 302 8.88 -6.82 28.73
CA ASP A 302 8.28 -5.69 29.46
C ASP A 302 8.19 -4.38 28.64
N PRO A 303 7.13 -3.60 28.85
CA PRO A 303 6.89 -2.30 28.22
C PRO A 303 7.95 -1.24 28.55
N MET A 304 8.17 -0.30 27.63
CA MET A 304 9.12 0.80 27.84
C MET A 304 8.45 1.99 28.54
N SER A 305 9.15 2.58 29.52
CA SER A 305 8.65 3.67 30.35
C SER A 305 8.93 5.09 29.82
N TYR A 306 9.58 5.24 28.67
CA TYR A 306 9.95 6.57 28.14
C TYR A 306 10.15 6.55 26.61
N LEU A 307 9.62 7.56 25.92
CA LEU A 307 9.87 7.84 24.49
C LEU A 307 10.60 9.19 24.42
N GLU A 308 11.73 9.26 23.72
CA GLU A 308 12.31 10.57 23.35
C GLU A 308 11.46 11.17 22.22
N GLU A 309 11.24 12.49 22.26
CA GLU A 309 10.44 13.18 21.25
C GLU A 309 11.15 13.23 19.88
N VAL A 310 10.94 12.23 19.02
CA VAL A 310 11.40 12.32 17.61
C VAL A 310 10.35 13.06 16.76
N ALA A 311 10.66 14.25 16.24
CA ALA A 311 9.71 14.97 15.38
C ALA A 311 9.34 14.12 14.15
N LEU A 312 8.04 14.03 13.85
CA LEU A 312 7.58 13.42 12.62
C LEU A 312 8.06 14.29 11.44
N PRO A 313 8.46 13.69 10.30
CA PRO A 313 8.74 14.46 9.11
C PRO A 313 7.48 15.22 8.73
N ILE A 314 7.58 16.54 8.68
CA ILE A 314 6.57 17.41 8.11
C ILE A 314 6.55 17.12 6.60
N HIS A 315 5.38 16.87 6.03
CA HIS A 315 5.28 16.75 4.58
C HIS A 315 5.86 18.01 3.92
N SER A 316 6.53 17.88 2.78
CA SER A 316 6.87 19.02 1.90
C SER A 316 5.62 19.81 1.42
N ASN A 317 4.43 19.32 1.75
CA ASN A 317 3.14 19.91 1.40
C ASN A 317 2.38 20.44 2.63
N GLU A 318 2.88 20.23 3.85
CA GLU A 318 2.40 20.92 5.05
C GLU A 318 3.20 22.22 5.19
N HIS A 319 3.05 23.13 4.22
CA HIS A 319 3.29 24.53 4.52
C HIS A 319 2.15 24.99 5.42
N GLU A 320 2.39 24.95 6.73
CA GLU A 320 1.68 25.82 7.66
C GLU A 320 1.75 27.24 7.09
N ASN A 321 0.56 27.78 6.80
CA ASN A 321 0.41 29.21 6.61
C ASN A 321 0.85 29.89 7.90
N THR A 322 2.07 30.40 7.92
CA THR A 322 2.45 31.43 8.88
C THR A 322 1.60 32.66 8.57
N PRO A 323 0.95 33.29 9.58
CA PRO A 323 0.02 34.40 9.39
C PRO A 323 0.63 35.63 8.70
#